data_AF-A9GS26-F1
#
_entry.id   AF-A9GS26-F1
#
_cell.length_a   1.000
_cell.length_b   1.000
_cell.length_c   1.000
_cell.angle_alpha   90.00
_cell.angle_beta   90.00
_cell.angle_gamma   90.00
#
_symmetry.space_group_name_H-M   'P 1'
#
loop_
_entity.id
_entity.type
_entity.pdbx_description
1 polymer ?
#
loop_
_entity_poly.entity_id
_entity_poly.type
_entity_poly.pdbx_seq_one_letter_code
_entity_poly.pdbx_strand_id
1 'polypeptide(L)'
;MARRAALRVLYLALLPVLVLLALVITPALVVSSVMSQGRVWRPETWKKISYGSRYFRSSFRGRLGEVVDVIDVVRDRLILLFVLLAAACGAGGLAVHALEIGVPAWLSAWLDGSFLSFLASWFPAGGRLSFGGGAALVLAVCTALAALALGLSLYAWLASALGEATRVILRYGGAATLFPDPGDAIPGGRLVLCQISDLHITAGGREPYEIEEGSAAWPEGAPRPDTAELTGRLQRLVAEIAAMKPPLVALTGDMTDLGEEAQWDELEAALSGIPASSQVLMVPGNHDVAINLGTSPDPYLTKRAEREQRFIEVLTRVERGSFQPPLHLPARKRAPRRLRAIAGLYPRRLDLEGGIRIFGLNSNRYRSRFVGSNAIGQIGGAQLRRLARALRRGSGPVIVLLHHHVARLAGPISLNDTFMIAMDGPRLLEMLAAYQQKNPKKNSALVLHGHKHLAFFGHYRSKSGGRVSVYAHPSSTLGHETDGHLDGVARFAAIRLTDDGIWRVETHPLRPARSAVPAPAPAEAEVS
;
A
#
# COMPACT_ATOMS: atom_id res chain seq x y z
N MET A 1 30.52 -3.63 -13.10
CA MET A 1 31.27 -2.86 -12.09
C MET A 1 31.08 -1.34 -12.23
N ALA A 2 31.09 -0.78 -13.45
CA ALA A 2 30.88 0.65 -13.72
C ALA A 2 29.64 1.28 -13.03
N ARG A 3 28.50 0.58 -12.98
CA ARG A 3 27.27 1.06 -12.32
C ARG A 3 27.42 1.31 -10.82
N ARG A 4 28.25 0.52 -10.12
CA ARG A 4 28.52 0.70 -8.68
C ARG A 4 29.49 1.86 -8.43
N ALA A 5 30.40 2.13 -9.36
CA ALA A 5 31.33 3.24 -9.27
C ALA A 5 30.61 4.58 -9.51
N ALA A 6 29.75 4.67 -10.52
CA ALA A 6 28.95 5.87 -10.80
C ALA A 6 28.02 6.25 -9.63
N LEU A 7 27.39 5.26 -8.99
CA LEU A 7 26.56 5.46 -7.80
C LEU A 7 27.38 5.97 -6.61
N ARG A 8 28.61 5.49 -6.41
CA ARG A 8 29.49 5.98 -5.34
C ARG A 8 29.94 7.42 -5.56
N VAL A 9 30.28 7.79 -6.80
CA VAL A 9 30.67 9.17 -7.14
C VAL A 9 29.51 10.15 -6.94
N LEU A 10 28.31 9.80 -7.41
CA LEU A 10 27.11 10.62 -7.22
C LEU A 10 26.77 10.76 -5.72
N TYR A 11 26.92 9.70 -4.94
CA TYR A 11 26.66 9.68 -3.50
C TYR A 11 27.65 10.54 -2.71
N LEU A 12 28.94 10.49 -3.07
CA LEU A 12 29.99 11.29 -2.43
C LEU A 12 29.90 12.78 -2.82
N ALA A 13 29.39 13.10 -4.01
CA ALA A 13 29.21 14.48 -4.47
C ALA A 13 27.95 15.15 -3.90
N LEU A 14 26.86 14.42 -3.68
CA LEU A 14 25.62 14.97 -3.09
C LEU A 14 25.72 15.18 -1.57
N LEU A 15 26.58 14.42 -0.89
CA LEU A 15 26.70 14.39 0.57
C LEU A 15 27.05 15.76 1.19
N PRO A 16 28.05 16.52 0.68
CA PRO A 16 28.39 17.82 1.25
C PRO A 16 27.27 18.85 1.03
N VAL A 17 26.59 18.78 -0.13
CA VAL A 17 25.53 19.72 -0.51
C VAL A 17 24.31 19.58 0.40
N LEU A 18 23.91 18.35 0.71
CA LEU A 18 22.77 18.08 1.61
C LEU A 18 23.07 18.47 3.06
N VAL A 19 24.30 18.24 3.52
CA VAL A 19 24.74 18.66 4.86
C VAL A 19 24.78 20.19 4.96
N LEU A 20 25.27 20.88 3.92
CA LEU A 20 25.30 22.35 3.87
C LEU A 20 23.88 22.93 3.90
N LEU A 21 22.95 22.36 3.12
CA LEU A 21 21.54 22.78 3.10
C LEU A 21 20.87 22.61 4.46
N ALA A 22 21.12 21.49 5.16
CA ALA A 22 20.58 21.25 6.49
C ALA A 22 21.13 22.24 7.53
N LEU A 23 22.42 22.55 7.45
CA LEU A 23 23.08 23.52 8.32
C LEU A 23 22.60 24.96 8.08
N VAL A 24 22.15 25.30 6.87
CA VAL A 24 21.62 26.65 6.55
C VAL A 24 20.13 26.78 6.86
N ILE A 25 19.33 25.75 6.57
CA ILE A 25 17.87 25.81 6.74
C ILE A 25 17.47 25.74 8.22
N THR A 26 18.18 24.94 9.02
CA THR A 26 17.78 24.71 10.42
C THR A 26 17.86 25.99 11.28
N PRO A 27 18.95 26.79 11.23
CA PRO A 27 19.01 28.07 11.92
C PRO A 27 17.97 29.08 11.40
N ALA A 28 17.74 29.12 10.08
CA ALA A 28 16.75 30.02 9.47
C ALA A 28 15.33 29.73 9.97
N LEU A 29 14.97 28.46 10.17
CA LEU A 29 13.67 28.05 10.73
C LEU A 29 13.55 28.38 12.22
N VAL A 30 14.63 28.23 12.98
CA VAL A 30 14.66 28.60 14.41
C VAL A 30 14.51 30.11 14.57
N VAL A 31 15.26 30.91 13.80
CA VAL A 31 15.16 32.38 13.80
C VAL A 31 13.77 32.83 13.37
N SER A 32 13.21 32.25 12.31
CA SER A 32 11.85 32.57 11.85
C SER A 32 10.78 32.27 12.90
N SER A 33 10.92 31.16 13.64
CA SER A 33 9.99 30.78 14.72
C SER A 33 10.10 31.68 15.96
N VAL A 34 11.30 32.19 16.26
CA VAL A 34 11.55 33.10 17.38
C VAL A 34 11.04 34.51 17.04
N MET A 35 11.26 34.98 15.81
CA MET A 35 10.81 36.31 15.38
C MET A 35 9.29 36.41 15.20
N SER A 36 8.58 35.30 15.01
CA SER A 36 7.12 35.30 14.83
C SER A 36 6.32 35.25 16.14
N GLN A 37 6.95 35.55 17.30
CA GLN A 37 6.32 35.58 18.63
C GLN A 37 5.44 34.35 18.93
N GLY A 38 5.91 33.16 18.57
CA GLY A 38 5.20 31.91 18.82
C GLY A 38 4.00 31.64 17.90
N ARG A 39 3.65 32.53 16.95
CA ARG A 39 2.73 32.21 15.86
C ARG A 39 3.53 31.66 14.70
N VAL A 40 3.55 30.34 14.55
CA VAL A 40 4.21 29.67 13.41
C VAL A 40 3.51 30.12 12.13
N TRP A 41 4.20 30.89 11.29
CA TRP A 41 3.75 31.17 9.93
C TRP A 41 3.74 29.84 9.16
N ARG A 42 2.55 29.38 8.73
CA ARG A 42 2.37 28.09 8.04
C ARG A 42 1.81 28.32 6.64
N PRO A 43 2.67 28.45 5.61
CA PRO A 43 2.24 28.33 4.23
C PRO A 43 1.53 26.99 3.99
N GLU A 44 0.52 26.95 3.13
CA GLU A 44 -0.15 25.72 2.66
C GLU A 44 0.85 24.62 2.23
N THR A 45 1.99 25.02 1.67
CA THR A 45 3.13 24.15 1.31
C THR A 45 3.71 23.38 2.49
N TRP A 46 3.68 23.94 3.71
CA TRP A 46 4.19 23.31 4.93
C TRP A 46 3.22 22.30 5.55
N LYS A 47 1.90 22.38 5.29
CA LYS A 47 0.98 21.29 5.65
C LYS A 47 1.37 20.01 4.91
N LYS A 48 1.66 20.10 3.61
CA LYS A 48 2.12 18.98 2.76
C LYS A 48 3.48 18.41 3.21
N ILE A 49 4.44 19.26 3.60
CA ILE A 49 5.75 18.82 4.13
C ILE A 49 5.65 18.22 5.55
N SER A 50 4.81 18.76 6.44
CA SER A 50 4.56 18.18 7.77
C SER A 50 3.82 16.83 7.69
N TYR A 51 3.01 16.66 6.63
CA TYR A 51 2.39 15.39 6.29
C TYR A 51 3.45 14.40 5.83
N GLY A 52 4.37 14.81 4.94
CA GLY A 52 5.56 14.05 4.54
C GLY A 52 6.46 13.63 5.69
N SER A 53 6.69 14.48 6.69
CA SER A 53 7.50 14.20 7.90
C SER A 53 6.84 13.21 8.88
N ARG A 54 5.51 13.19 8.95
CA ARG A 54 4.73 12.21 9.74
C ARG A 54 4.54 10.89 8.97
N TYR A 55 4.27 10.96 7.67
CA TYR A 55 4.23 9.90 6.67
C TYR A 55 5.50 9.03 6.68
N PHE A 56 6.65 9.67 6.88
CA PHE A 56 7.92 8.96 6.83
C PHE A 56 8.35 8.32 8.16
N ARG A 57 7.89 8.84 9.30
CA ARG A 57 8.19 8.28 10.64
C ARG A 57 7.54 6.91 10.86
N SER A 58 6.40 6.63 10.23
CA SER A 58 5.68 5.36 10.42
C SER A 58 6.17 4.21 9.54
N SER A 59 6.97 4.51 8.52
CA SER A 59 7.22 3.62 7.38
C SER A 59 8.19 2.44 7.62
N PHE A 60 8.91 2.41 8.75
CA PHE A 60 10.14 1.63 8.87
C PHE A 60 10.29 0.76 10.16
N ARG A 61 9.26 0.00 10.59
CA ARG A 61 9.41 -0.96 11.72
C ARG A 61 9.57 -2.45 11.34
N GLY A 62 10.78 -3.00 11.50
CA GLY A 62 11.22 -4.41 11.37
C GLY A 62 12.59 -4.62 12.05
N ARG A 63 13.48 -5.54 11.65
CA ARG A 63 14.87 -5.61 12.21
C ARG A 63 15.65 -4.28 12.10
N LEU A 64 15.28 -3.43 11.12
CA LEU A 64 15.78 -2.06 10.99
C LEU A 64 14.98 -1.05 11.84
N GLY A 65 13.72 -1.37 12.14
CA GLY A 65 12.89 -0.65 13.11
C GLY A 65 13.39 -0.78 14.53
N GLU A 66 13.93 -1.94 14.90
CA GLU A 66 14.63 -2.10 16.18
C GLU A 66 15.86 -1.19 16.25
N VAL A 67 16.58 -0.98 15.13
CA VAL A 67 17.71 -0.04 15.06
C VAL A 67 17.23 1.41 15.09
N VAL A 68 16.17 1.76 14.37
CA VAL A 68 15.57 3.12 14.38
C VAL A 68 14.89 3.42 15.72
N ASP A 69 14.30 2.43 16.39
CA ASP A 69 13.73 2.54 17.74
C ASP A 69 14.83 2.65 18.78
N VAL A 70 15.94 1.93 18.63
CA VAL A 70 17.14 2.15 19.44
C VAL A 70 17.67 3.56 19.17
N ILE A 71 17.74 4.03 17.93
CA ILE A 71 18.18 5.39 17.60
C ILE A 71 17.20 6.44 18.14
N ASP A 72 15.89 6.20 18.12
CA ASP A 72 14.87 7.13 18.60
C ASP A 72 14.78 7.12 20.13
N VAL A 73 14.89 5.95 20.78
CA VAL A 73 15.00 5.84 22.24
C VAL A 73 16.33 6.44 22.69
N VAL A 74 17.43 6.18 21.99
CA VAL A 74 18.72 6.81 22.25
C VAL A 74 18.62 8.31 22.00
N ARG A 75 17.98 8.78 20.94
CA ARG A 75 17.75 10.21 20.66
C ARG A 75 16.92 10.85 21.76
N ASP A 76 15.78 10.27 22.12
CA ASP A 76 14.84 10.87 23.06
C ASP A 76 15.41 10.80 24.50
N ARG A 77 16.13 9.73 24.85
CA ARG A 77 16.86 9.61 26.12
C ARG A 77 18.11 10.48 26.15
N LEU A 78 18.85 10.62 25.06
CA LEU A 78 20.01 11.52 24.97
C LEU A 78 19.56 12.97 24.98
N ILE A 79 18.51 13.36 24.25
CA ILE A 79 17.94 14.71 24.30
C ILE A 79 17.48 15.00 25.72
N LEU A 80 16.73 14.09 26.36
CA LEU A 80 16.29 14.28 27.74
C LEU A 80 17.48 14.36 28.71
N LEU A 81 18.48 13.49 28.55
CA LEU A 81 19.71 13.50 29.35
C LEU A 81 20.47 14.82 29.16
N PHE A 82 20.60 15.31 27.93
CA PHE A 82 21.28 16.57 27.62
C PHE A 82 20.51 17.79 28.12
N VAL A 83 19.18 17.78 28.05
CA VAL A 83 18.31 18.81 28.64
C VAL A 83 18.44 18.81 30.16
N LEU A 84 18.43 17.64 30.80
CA LEU A 84 18.62 17.52 32.25
C LEU A 84 20.03 17.95 32.67
N LEU A 85 21.07 17.60 31.90
CA LEU A 85 22.44 18.03 32.17
C LEU A 85 22.57 19.55 32.03
N ALA A 86 21.99 20.13 30.98
CA ALA A 86 21.99 21.58 30.76
C ALA A 86 21.21 22.32 31.86
N ALA A 87 20.05 21.79 32.27
CA ALA A 87 19.27 22.35 33.37
C ALA A 87 20.01 22.25 34.71
N ALA A 88 20.66 21.12 35.00
CA ALA A 88 21.47 20.94 36.21
C ALA A 88 22.70 21.87 36.21
N CYS A 89 23.38 22.03 35.08
CA CYS A 89 24.49 22.97 34.94
C CYS A 89 24.03 24.42 35.11
N GLY A 90 22.89 24.79 34.52
CA GLY A 90 22.30 26.12 34.66
C GLY A 90 21.86 26.42 36.09
N ALA A 91 21.16 25.50 36.75
CA ALA A 91 20.74 25.63 38.13
C ALA A 91 21.92 25.69 39.11
N GLY A 92 22.95 24.85 38.89
CA GLY A 92 24.19 24.90 39.67
C GLY A 92 24.92 26.24 39.51
N GLY A 93 24.94 26.81 38.31
CA GLY A 93 25.53 28.12 38.07
C GLY A 93 24.80 29.26 38.74
N LEU A 94 23.47 29.25 38.68
CA LEU A 94 22.64 30.22 39.38
C LEU A 94 22.80 30.10 40.90
N ALA A 95 22.88 28.90 41.44
CA ALA A 95 23.09 28.68 42.87
C ALA A 95 24.47 29.15 43.35
N VAL A 96 25.54 28.83 42.62
CA VAL A 96 26.90 29.32 42.92
C VAL A 96 26.97 30.84 42.86
N HIS A 97 26.29 31.45 41.88
CA HIS A 97 26.24 32.91 41.75
C HIS A 97 25.43 33.56 42.88
N ALA A 98 24.27 33.01 43.23
CA ALA A 98 23.38 33.55 44.26
C ALA A 98 23.92 33.37 45.68
N LEU A 99 24.74 32.34 45.92
CA LEU A 99 25.33 32.02 47.22
C LEU A 99 26.76 32.54 47.40
N GLU A 100 27.30 33.26 46.41
CA GLU A 100 28.69 33.77 46.39
C GLU A 100 29.74 32.70 46.72
N ILE A 101 29.48 31.44 46.36
CA ILE A 101 30.38 30.34 46.70
C ILE A 101 31.64 30.45 45.86
N GLY A 102 32.74 30.86 46.49
CA GLY A 102 34.06 30.94 45.87
C GLY A 102 34.50 29.57 45.35
N VAL A 103 34.93 29.51 44.09
CA VAL A 103 35.44 28.27 43.49
C VAL A 103 36.76 27.89 44.18
N PRO A 104 36.90 26.67 44.77
CA PRO A 104 38.12 26.27 45.44
C PRO A 104 39.35 26.31 44.53
N ALA A 105 40.49 26.78 45.05
CA ALA A 105 41.73 26.98 44.30
C ALA A 105 42.29 25.69 43.66
N TRP A 106 41.96 24.51 44.20
CA TRP A 106 42.37 23.23 43.64
C TRP A 106 41.58 22.84 42.37
N LEU A 107 40.32 23.28 42.24
CA LEU A 107 39.49 23.01 41.07
C LEU A 107 39.90 23.89 39.88
N SER A 108 40.37 25.10 40.15
CA SER A 108 40.98 25.97 39.14
C SER A 108 42.31 25.41 38.63
N ALA A 109 43.15 24.88 39.52
CA ALA A 109 44.41 24.23 39.14
C ALA A 109 44.21 22.93 38.32
N TRP A 110 43.09 22.21 38.51
CA TRP A 110 42.77 21.01 37.73
C TRP A 110 42.30 21.32 36.30
N LEU A 111 41.60 22.43 36.08
CA LEU A 111 41.15 22.87 34.75
C LEU A 111 42.30 23.37 33.85
N ASP A 112 43.42 23.79 34.44
CA ASP A 112 44.63 24.21 33.73
C ASP A 112 45.47 23.01 33.23
N GLY A 113 45.16 21.78 33.68
CA GLY A 113 45.94 20.58 33.41
C GLY A 113 45.27 19.60 32.45
N SER A 114 45.60 19.71 31.16
CA SER A 114 45.37 18.75 30.07
C SER A 114 44.01 18.78 29.32
N PHE A 115 44.10 18.65 28.00
CA PHE A 115 43.06 18.77 26.94
C PHE A 115 42.42 20.15 26.74
N LEU A 116 42.20 20.94 27.80
CA LEU A 116 41.59 22.28 27.70
C LEU A 116 42.51 23.35 27.09
N SER A 117 43.83 23.20 27.21
CA SER A 117 44.81 24.13 26.63
C SER A 117 44.83 24.16 25.10
N PHE A 118 44.33 23.11 24.43
CA PHE A 118 44.15 23.10 22.96
C PHE A 118 42.87 23.84 22.51
N LEU A 119 41.83 23.88 23.35
CA LEU A 119 40.62 24.67 23.08
C LEU A 119 40.77 26.14 23.52
N ALA A 120 41.66 26.40 24.49
CA ALA A 120 41.96 27.74 24.97
C ALA A 120 42.60 28.65 23.91
N SER A 121 43.24 28.11 22.86
CA SER A 121 43.77 28.91 21.74
C SER A 121 42.71 29.54 20.84
N TRP A 122 41.42 29.20 21.03
CA TRP A 122 40.29 29.86 20.37
C TRP A 122 39.69 31.03 21.17
N PHE A 123 40.20 31.32 22.37
CA PHE A 123 39.75 32.44 23.18
C PHE A 123 40.90 33.43 23.46
N PRO A 124 40.62 34.75 23.57
CA PRO A 124 41.67 35.74 23.79
C PRO A 124 42.41 35.47 25.11
N ALA A 125 43.74 35.49 25.07
CA ALA A 125 44.59 35.15 26.19
C ALA A 125 44.33 36.06 27.41
N GLY A 126 44.00 35.46 28.56
CA GLY A 126 44.04 36.12 29.88
C GLY A 126 42.80 36.03 30.77
N GLY A 127 41.67 35.47 30.30
CA GLY A 127 40.44 35.37 31.11
C GLY A 127 40.31 34.05 31.85
N ARG A 128 40.23 34.07 33.19
CA ARG A 128 39.75 32.92 34.00
C ARG A 128 38.41 32.44 33.43
N LEU A 129 38.30 31.17 33.06
CA LEU A 129 37.03 30.56 32.67
C LEU A 129 36.06 30.69 33.86
N SER A 130 35.14 31.64 33.78
CA SER A 130 34.05 31.73 34.74
C SER A 130 33.20 30.46 34.61
N PHE A 131 32.52 30.05 35.68
CA PHE A 131 31.59 28.91 35.66
C PHE A 131 30.62 28.97 34.45
N GLY A 132 30.24 30.18 34.03
CA GLY A 132 29.44 30.42 32.82
C GLY A 132 30.10 29.96 31.52
N GLY A 133 31.42 30.07 31.37
CA GLY A 133 32.15 29.60 30.20
C GLY A 133 32.25 28.08 30.10
N GLY A 134 32.42 27.38 31.23
CA GLY A 134 32.38 25.92 31.28
C GLY A 134 30.99 25.36 30.96
N ALA A 135 29.94 25.97 31.53
CA ALA A 135 28.55 25.63 31.20
C ALA A 135 28.22 25.87 29.73
N ALA A 136 28.71 26.97 29.14
CA ALA A 136 28.54 27.27 27.71
C ALA A 136 29.23 26.24 26.81
N LEU A 137 30.43 25.76 27.18
CA LEU A 137 31.14 24.72 26.43
C LEU A 137 30.40 23.37 26.49
N VAL A 138 29.93 22.96 27.67
CA VAL A 138 29.13 21.74 27.82
C VAL A 138 27.86 21.84 26.99
N LEU A 139 27.15 22.97 27.05
CA LEU A 139 25.96 23.20 26.24
C LEU A 139 26.28 23.11 24.74
N ALA A 140 27.36 23.74 24.28
CA ALA A 140 27.78 23.69 22.88
C ALA A 140 28.10 22.26 22.41
N VAL A 141 28.79 21.46 23.24
CA VAL A 141 29.08 20.05 22.94
C VAL A 141 27.79 19.22 22.90
N CYS A 142 26.89 19.40 23.87
CA CYS A 142 25.59 18.73 23.88
C CYS A 142 24.74 19.07 22.65
N THR A 143 24.71 20.34 22.26
CA THR A 143 24.02 20.80 21.04
C THR A 143 24.66 20.21 19.78
N ALA A 144 25.98 20.18 19.69
CA ALA A 144 26.70 19.58 18.56
C ALA A 144 26.42 18.07 18.43
N LEU A 145 26.42 17.34 19.56
CA LEU A 145 26.10 15.91 19.58
C LEU A 145 24.64 15.65 19.20
N ALA A 146 23.70 16.46 19.69
CA ALA A 146 22.29 16.35 19.30
C ALA A 146 22.09 16.62 17.79
N ALA A 147 22.75 17.65 17.24
CA ALA A 147 22.72 17.96 15.82
C ALA A 147 23.32 16.83 14.97
N LEU A 148 24.44 16.23 15.41
CA LEU A 148 25.06 15.08 14.74
C LEU A 148 24.13 13.86 14.75
N ALA A 149 23.50 13.54 15.88
CA ALA A 149 22.54 12.44 16.01
C ALA A 149 21.32 12.64 15.09
N LEU A 150 20.80 13.87 15.02
CA LEU A 150 19.72 14.23 14.09
C LEU A 150 20.17 14.06 12.63
N GLY A 151 21.37 14.53 12.28
CA GLY A 151 21.94 14.41 10.93
C GLY A 151 22.13 12.95 10.50
N LEU A 152 22.70 12.10 11.38
CA LEU A 152 22.86 10.66 11.11
C LEU A 152 21.51 9.95 10.97
N SER A 153 20.53 10.33 11.78
CA SER A 153 19.16 9.78 11.69
C SER A 153 18.50 10.15 10.35
N LEU A 154 18.59 11.42 9.95
CA LEU A 154 18.07 11.91 8.66
C LEU A 154 18.79 11.25 7.47
N TYR A 155 20.10 11.04 7.58
CA TYR A 155 20.87 10.34 6.56
C TYR A 155 20.45 8.88 6.41
N ALA A 156 20.38 8.12 7.51
CA ALA A 156 19.96 6.72 7.50
C ALA A 156 18.55 6.57 6.91
N TRP A 157 17.67 7.50 7.27
CA TRP A 157 16.33 7.65 6.74
C TRP A 157 16.30 7.88 5.23
N LEU A 158 17.07 8.86 4.73
CA LEU A 158 17.09 9.23 3.31
C LEU A 158 17.69 8.09 2.46
N ALA A 159 18.78 7.48 2.95
CA ALA A 159 19.43 6.36 2.28
C ALA A 159 18.49 5.14 2.16
N SER A 160 17.73 4.84 3.21
CA SER A 160 16.75 3.75 3.22
C SER A 160 15.61 4.01 2.23
N ALA A 161 15.03 5.22 2.26
CA ALA A 161 13.95 5.59 1.36
C ALA A 161 14.36 5.59 -0.09
N LEU A 162 15.52 6.18 -0.39
CA LEU A 162 16.09 6.16 -1.73
C LEU A 162 16.36 4.71 -2.16
N GLY A 163 16.80 3.84 -1.25
CA GLY A 163 17.00 2.42 -1.50
C GLY A 163 15.71 1.64 -1.81
N GLU A 164 14.60 1.95 -1.15
CA GLU A 164 13.28 1.36 -1.47
C GLU A 164 12.71 1.91 -2.78
N ALA A 165 12.71 3.23 -2.96
CA ALA A 165 12.28 3.87 -4.21
C ALA A 165 13.08 3.34 -5.40
N THR A 166 14.41 3.25 -5.26
CA THR A 166 15.28 2.65 -6.29
C THR A 166 14.93 1.19 -6.53
N ARG A 167 14.64 0.39 -5.48
CA ARG A 167 14.22 -1.01 -5.67
C ARG A 167 12.91 -1.13 -6.42
N VAL A 168 11.93 -0.30 -6.10
CA VAL A 168 10.61 -0.26 -6.76
C VAL A 168 10.78 0.15 -8.23
N ILE A 169 11.51 1.22 -8.51
CA ILE A 169 11.82 1.69 -9.88
C ILE A 169 12.58 0.63 -10.69
N LEU A 170 13.64 0.03 -10.13
CA LEU A 170 14.42 -0.99 -10.83
C LEU A 170 13.59 -2.25 -11.12
N ARG A 171 12.71 -2.65 -10.19
CA ARG A 171 11.81 -3.79 -10.39
C ARG A 171 10.74 -3.48 -11.42
N TYR A 172 10.21 -2.27 -11.43
CA TYR A 172 9.30 -1.82 -12.47
C TYR A 172 9.98 -1.79 -13.84
N GLY A 173 11.23 -1.36 -13.95
CA GLY A 173 12.02 -1.47 -15.18
C GLY A 173 12.14 -2.92 -15.68
N GLY A 174 12.14 -3.89 -14.76
CA GLY A 174 12.09 -5.33 -15.05
C GLY A 174 10.69 -5.93 -15.18
N ALA A 175 9.61 -5.14 -15.07
CA ALA A 175 8.25 -5.64 -15.23
C ALA A 175 8.04 -6.19 -16.65
N ALA A 176 7.24 -7.25 -16.74
CA ALA A 176 6.77 -7.76 -18.01
C ALA A 176 5.84 -6.74 -18.67
N THR A 177 5.85 -6.66 -20.00
CA THR A 177 4.90 -5.85 -20.77
C THR A 177 3.81 -6.75 -21.35
N LEU A 178 2.55 -6.33 -21.24
CA LEU A 178 1.42 -6.96 -21.90
C LEU A 178 1.20 -6.32 -23.27
N PHE A 179 0.88 -7.17 -24.24
CA PHE A 179 0.50 -6.73 -25.58
C PHE A 179 -1.01 -6.94 -25.75
N PRO A 180 -1.76 -5.92 -26.24
CA PRO A 180 -3.17 -6.09 -26.55
C PRO A 180 -3.35 -7.14 -27.64
N ASP A 181 -4.43 -7.90 -27.56
CA ASP A 181 -4.82 -8.86 -28.60
C ASP A 181 -6.19 -8.47 -29.16
N PRO A 182 -6.26 -7.87 -30.36
CA PRO A 182 -7.52 -7.42 -30.94
C PRO A 182 -8.45 -8.58 -31.36
N GLY A 183 -7.96 -9.83 -31.38
CA GLY A 183 -8.71 -10.98 -31.89
C GLY A 183 -9.66 -11.67 -30.91
N ASP A 184 -9.71 -11.24 -29.64
CA ASP A 184 -10.29 -12.07 -28.57
C ASP A 184 -11.65 -11.62 -28.01
N ALA A 185 -12.28 -10.59 -28.60
CA ALA A 185 -13.60 -10.10 -28.22
C ALA A 185 -14.78 -10.81 -28.91
N ILE A 186 -14.54 -11.88 -29.67
CA ILE A 186 -15.62 -12.65 -30.32
C ILE A 186 -16.30 -13.53 -29.25
N PRO A 187 -17.63 -13.39 -29.02
CA PRO A 187 -18.37 -14.16 -28.03
C PRO A 187 -18.23 -15.67 -28.25
N GLY A 188 -18.25 -16.44 -27.16
CA GLY A 188 -18.29 -17.91 -27.24
C GLY A 188 -17.50 -18.64 -26.15
N GLY A 189 -17.66 -19.97 -26.14
CA GLY A 189 -17.08 -20.85 -25.13
C GLY A 189 -17.97 -21.03 -23.89
N ARG A 190 -17.63 -22.04 -23.09
CA ARG A 190 -18.35 -22.34 -21.85
C ARG A 190 -18.06 -21.28 -20.80
N LEU A 191 -19.09 -20.86 -20.08
CA LEU A 191 -18.94 -19.97 -18.93
C LEU A 191 -18.15 -20.68 -17.83
N VAL A 192 -17.09 -20.05 -17.35
CA VAL A 192 -16.22 -20.59 -16.30
C VAL A 192 -16.44 -19.85 -14.99
N LEU A 193 -16.42 -18.52 -15.03
CA LEU A 193 -16.68 -17.68 -13.87
C LEU A 193 -17.20 -16.30 -14.27
N CYS A 194 -17.85 -15.62 -13.32
CA CYS A 194 -18.05 -14.17 -13.37
C CYS A 194 -17.09 -13.49 -12.39
N GLN A 195 -16.41 -12.44 -12.82
CA GLN A 195 -15.49 -11.64 -12.01
C GLN A 195 -16.14 -10.30 -11.66
N ILE A 196 -16.03 -9.92 -10.39
CA ILE A 196 -16.20 -8.56 -9.91
C ILE A 196 -14.95 -8.14 -9.12
N SER A 197 -14.64 -6.85 -9.10
CA SER A 197 -13.42 -6.32 -8.50
C SER A 197 -13.62 -4.89 -8.03
N ASP A 198 -12.82 -4.47 -7.07
CA ASP A 198 -12.69 -3.07 -6.63
C ASP A 198 -14.07 -2.44 -6.37
N LEU A 199 -14.81 -3.07 -5.47
CA LEU A 199 -16.18 -2.69 -5.13
C LEU A 199 -16.22 -1.45 -4.24
N HIS A 200 -15.17 -1.23 -3.45
CA HIS A 200 -15.05 -0.12 -2.50
C HIS A 200 -16.32 0.11 -1.68
N ILE A 201 -16.94 -0.97 -1.20
CA ILE A 201 -18.17 -0.85 -0.38
C ILE A 201 -17.83 -0.02 0.86
N THR A 202 -18.59 1.05 1.06
CA THR A 202 -18.51 1.93 2.22
C THR A 202 -19.59 1.56 3.24
N ALA A 203 -19.63 2.31 4.35
CA ALA A 203 -20.68 2.15 5.35
C ALA A 203 -20.99 3.52 5.97
N GLY A 204 -22.24 3.70 6.43
CA GLY A 204 -22.68 4.92 7.11
C GLY A 204 -22.86 6.13 6.18
N GLY A 205 -23.19 5.92 4.91
CA GLY A 205 -23.44 6.99 3.93
C GLY A 205 -22.17 7.71 3.44
N ARG A 206 -20.99 7.11 3.65
CA ARG A 206 -19.70 7.70 3.23
C ARG A 206 -19.45 7.49 1.73
N GLU A 207 -18.74 8.46 1.14
CA GLU A 207 -18.11 8.30 -0.18
C GLU A 207 -16.87 7.39 -0.07
N PRO A 208 -16.46 6.71 -1.15
CA PRO A 208 -15.20 5.99 -1.20
C PRO A 208 -14.00 6.92 -0.96
N TYR A 209 -13.03 6.44 -0.18
CA TYR A 209 -11.80 7.17 0.13
C TYR A 209 -11.06 7.66 -1.11
N GLU A 210 -11.03 6.87 -2.19
CA GLU A 210 -10.37 7.26 -3.43
C GLU A 210 -11.04 8.46 -4.12
N ILE A 211 -12.36 8.59 -4.00
CA ILE A 211 -13.11 9.74 -4.53
C ILE A 211 -12.91 10.97 -3.63
N GLU A 212 -12.84 10.77 -2.31
CA GLU A 212 -12.57 11.86 -1.37
C GLU A 212 -11.17 12.45 -1.55
N GLU A 213 -10.14 11.62 -1.72
CA GLU A 213 -8.77 12.09 -1.95
C GLU A 213 -8.54 12.60 -3.38
N GLY A 214 -9.23 12.01 -4.35
CA GLY A 214 -9.10 12.29 -5.78
C GLY A 214 -10.39 12.86 -6.38
N SER A 215 -10.92 13.94 -5.83
CA SER A 215 -12.21 14.52 -6.27
C SER A 215 -12.31 14.81 -7.76
N ALA A 216 -11.18 15.06 -8.44
CA ALA A 216 -11.09 15.26 -9.88
C ALA A 216 -11.20 13.96 -10.69
N ALA A 217 -11.01 12.79 -10.07
CA ALA A 217 -11.10 11.49 -10.73
C ALA A 217 -12.55 11.01 -10.95
N TRP A 218 -13.54 11.73 -10.44
CA TRP A 218 -14.97 11.42 -10.63
C TRP A 218 -15.56 12.27 -11.76
N PRO A 219 -16.54 11.76 -12.55
CA PRO A 219 -17.14 12.54 -13.63
C PRO A 219 -17.74 13.86 -13.14
N GLU A 220 -17.40 14.94 -13.84
CA GLU A 220 -17.94 16.27 -13.53
C GLU A 220 -19.47 16.27 -13.69
N GLY A 221 -20.16 16.82 -12.70
CA GLY A 221 -21.63 16.90 -12.68
C GLY A 221 -22.35 15.58 -12.35
N ALA A 222 -21.65 14.45 -12.23
CA ALA A 222 -22.27 13.21 -11.76
C ALA A 222 -22.37 13.19 -10.23
N PRO A 223 -23.50 12.76 -9.65
CA PRO A 223 -23.59 12.52 -8.21
C PRO A 223 -22.52 11.54 -7.76
N ARG A 224 -21.87 11.83 -6.64
CA ARG A 224 -20.90 10.91 -6.04
C ARG A 224 -21.62 9.76 -5.37
N PRO A 225 -21.11 8.52 -5.48
CA PRO A 225 -21.78 7.37 -4.94
C PRO A 225 -21.52 7.29 -3.44
N ASP A 226 -22.59 7.19 -2.66
CA ASP A 226 -22.53 6.89 -1.23
C ASP A 226 -22.69 5.37 -1.00
N THR A 227 -22.79 4.96 0.27
CA THR A 227 -23.03 3.57 0.65
C THR A 227 -24.24 2.95 -0.05
N ALA A 228 -25.36 3.67 -0.15
CA ALA A 228 -26.60 3.13 -0.70
C ALA A 228 -26.50 2.93 -2.22
N GLU A 229 -25.86 3.87 -2.93
CA GLU A 229 -25.66 3.75 -4.36
C GLU A 229 -24.67 2.61 -4.71
N LEU A 230 -23.58 2.46 -3.94
CA LEU A 230 -22.60 1.38 -4.16
C LEU A 230 -23.18 -0.01 -3.91
N THR A 231 -23.89 -0.19 -2.79
CA THR A 231 -24.55 -1.46 -2.48
C THR A 231 -25.67 -1.76 -3.47
N GLY A 232 -26.46 -0.75 -3.87
CA GLY A 232 -27.48 -0.88 -4.91
C GLY A 232 -26.92 -1.28 -6.27
N ARG A 233 -25.77 -0.72 -6.68
CA ARG A 233 -25.03 -1.16 -7.89
C ARG A 233 -24.62 -2.62 -7.78
N LEU A 234 -24.01 -3.02 -6.66
CA LEU A 234 -23.57 -4.40 -6.44
C LEU A 234 -24.74 -5.39 -6.45
N GLN A 235 -25.86 -5.07 -5.82
CA GLN A 235 -27.06 -5.91 -5.84
C GLN A 235 -27.59 -6.14 -7.27
N ARG A 236 -27.62 -5.09 -8.10
CA ARG A 236 -27.99 -5.21 -9.52
C ARG A 236 -27.00 -6.08 -10.30
N LEU A 237 -25.70 -5.91 -10.08
CA LEU A 237 -24.67 -6.77 -10.68
C LEU A 237 -24.85 -8.23 -10.27
N VAL A 238 -25.09 -8.48 -8.98
CA VAL A 238 -25.32 -9.83 -8.44
C VAL A 238 -26.56 -10.45 -9.07
N ALA A 239 -27.63 -9.70 -9.31
CA ALA A 239 -28.83 -10.20 -9.99
C ALA A 239 -28.55 -10.62 -11.45
N GLU A 240 -27.82 -9.80 -12.22
CA GLU A 240 -27.41 -10.14 -13.59
C GLU A 240 -26.45 -11.34 -13.63
N ILE A 241 -25.50 -11.41 -12.69
CA ILE A 241 -24.60 -12.56 -12.51
C ILE A 241 -25.40 -13.81 -12.18
N ALA A 242 -26.38 -13.72 -11.28
CA ALA A 242 -27.24 -14.84 -10.89
C ALA A 242 -28.02 -15.42 -12.07
N ALA A 243 -28.50 -14.55 -12.98
CA ALA A 243 -29.20 -14.98 -14.19
C ALA A 243 -28.32 -15.83 -15.13
N MET A 244 -26.99 -15.61 -15.12
CA MET A 244 -26.04 -16.42 -15.90
C MET A 244 -25.73 -17.78 -15.28
N LYS A 245 -26.03 -17.97 -13.98
CA LYS A 245 -25.73 -19.19 -13.20
C LYS A 245 -24.27 -19.64 -13.35
N PRO A 246 -23.27 -18.76 -13.10
CA PRO A 246 -21.87 -19.12 -13.29
C PRO A 246 -21.44 -20.23 -12.33
N PRO A 247 -20.53 -21.13 -12.75
CA PRO A 247 -19.94 -22.12 -11.84
C PRO A 247 -19.19 -21.47 -10.66
N LEU A 248 -18.61 -20.29 -10.89
CA LEU A 248 -17.83 -19.54 -9.90
C LEU A 248 -18.09 -18.03 -10.03
N VAL A 249 -18.24 -17.34 -8.90
CA VAL A 249 -18.11 -15.89 -8.80
C VAL A 249 -16.78 -15.57 -8.11
N ALA A 250 -15.93 -14.77 -8.76
CA ALA A 250 -14.62 -14.38 -8.27
C ALA A 250 -14.60 -12.90 -7.88
N LEU A 251 -14.15 -12.61 -6.66
CA LEU A 251 -13.94 -11.26 -6.16
C LEU A 251 -12.43 -10.99 -6.09
N THR A 252 -11.93 -10.06 -6.92
CA THR A 252 -10.49 -9.82 -7.11
C THR A 252 -9.90 -8.66 -6.30
N GLY A 253 -10.36 -8.48 -5.07
CA GLY A 253 -9.82 -7.51 -4.11
C GLY A 253 -10.54 -6.17 -4.10
N ASP A 254 -10.23 -5.39 -3.07
CA ASP A 254 -10.82 -4.08 -2.75
C ASP A 254 -12.35 -4.14 -2.71
N MET A 255 -12.86 -5.19 -2.05
CA MET A 255 -14.28 -5.36 -1.82
C MET A 255 -14.82 -4.30 -0.86
N THR A 256 -14.01 -3.94 0.14
CA THR A 256 -14.31 -2.87 1.09
C THR A 256 -13.40 -1.69 0.86
N ASP A 257 -13.86 -0.49 1.22
CA ASP A 257 -13.05 0.71 1.02
C ASP A 257 -11.95 0.90 2.09
N LEU A 258 -12.19 0.48 3.34
CA LEU A 258 -11.25 0.67 4.47
C LEU A 258 -11.02 -0.59 5.33
N GLY A 259 -11.63 -1.73 4.96
CA GLY A 259 -11.58 -2.98 5.72
C GLY A 259 -12.30 -2.91 7.07
N GLU A 260 -13.29 -2.03 7.20
CA GLU A 260 -14.10 -1.87 8.41
C GLU A 260 -15.18 -2.94 8.51
N GLU A 261 -15.57 -3.32 9.74
CA GLU A 261 -16.56 -4.37 9.99
C GLU A 261 -17.91 -4.08 9.33
N ALA A 262 -18.44 -2.88 9.49
CA ALA A 262 -19.71 -2.48 8.86
C ALA A 262 -19.66 -2.53 7.33
N GLN A 263 -18.51 -2.29 6.69
CA GLN A 263 -18.37 -2.41 5.23
C GLN A 263 -18.46 -3.88 4.78
N TRP A 264 -17.95 -4.80 5.60
CA TRP A 264 -18.11 -6.23 5.35
C TRP A 264 -19.56 -6.68 5.51
N ASP A 265 -20.29 -6.14 6.49
CA ASP A 265 -21.72 -6.45 6.67
C ASP A 265 -22.56 -6.00 5.45
N GLU A 266 -22.32 -4.79 4.94
CA GLU A 266 -22.96 -4.27 3.72
C GLU A 266 -22.62 -5.13 2.49
N LEU A 267 -21.35 -5.53 2.35
CA LEU A 267 -20.92 -6.43 1.28
C LEU A 267 -21.63 -7.78 1.37
N GLU A 268 -21.66 -8.40 2.55
CA GLU A 268 -22.29 -9.71 2.77
C GLU A 268 -23.78 -9.68 2.41
N ALA A 269 -24.48 -8.63 2.83
CA ALA A 269 -25.89 -8.41 2.49
C ALA A 269 -26.08 -8.30 0.96
N ALA A 270 -25.24 -7.51 0.28
CA ALA A 270 -25.32 -7.32 -1.17
C ALA A 270 -24.98 -8.58 -1.99
N LEU A 271 -24.12 -9.46 -1.47
CA LEU A 271 -23.74 -10.73 -2.13
C LEU A 271 -24.74 -11.88 -1.92
N SER A 272 -25.76 -11.68 -1.06
CA SER A 272 -26.76 -12.71 -0.73
C SER A 272 -27.54 -13.24 -1.95
N GLY A 273 -27.65 -12.45 -3.01
CA GLY A 273 -28.32 -12.84 -4.26
C GLY A 273 -27.52 -13.83 -5.14
N ILE A 274 -26.25 -14.11 -4.83
CA ILE A 274 -25.46 -15.08 -5.62
C ILE A 274 -26.02 -16.50 -5.40
N PRO A 275 -26.39 -17.24 -6.48
CA PRO A 275 -27.03 -18.54 -6.38
C PRO A 275 -26.26 -19.54 -5.52
N ALA A 276 -26.96 -20.35 -4.73
CA ALA A 276 -26.34 -21.40 -3.90
C ALA A 276 -25.52 -22.41 -4.71
N SER A 277 -25.86 -22.61 -6.00
CA SER A 277 -25.14 -23.48 -6.92
C SER A 277 -23.79 -22.91 -7.39
N SER A 278 -23.58 -21.60 -7.25
CA SER A 278 -22.33 -20.93 -7.63
C SER A 278 -21.33 -21.02 -6.49
N GLN A 279 -20.10 -21.43 -6.82
CA GLN A 279 -18.97 -21.27 -5.92
C GLN A 279 -18.62 -19.78 -5.81
N VAL A 280 -18.00 -19.36 -4.70
CA VAL A 280 -17.57 -17.98 -4.48
C VAL A 280 -16.14 -18.00 -3.96
N LEU A 281 -15.21 -17.32 -4.63
CA LEU A 281 -13.81 -17.19 -4.21
C LEU A 281 -13.43 -15.72 -4.06
N MET A 282 -12.81 -15.39 -2.94
CA MET A 282 -12.32 -14.03 -2.63
C MET A 282 -10.80 -14.01 -2.50
N VAL A 283 -10.16 -13.03 -3.14
CA VAL A 283 -8.77 -12.65 -2.86
C VAL A 283 -8.75 -11.23 -2.29
N PRO A 284 -7.90 -10.92 -1.30
CA PRO A 284 -7.89 -9.60 -0.69
C PRO A 284 -7.17 -8.60 -1.59
N GLY A 285 -7.66 -7.35 -1.60
CA GLY A 285 -6.96 -6.17 -2.10
C GLY A 285 -6.32 -5.34 -0.98
N ASN A 286 -5.69 -4.22 -1.34
CA ASN A 286 -5.03 -3.39 -0.34
C ASN A 286 -6.01 -2.63 0.55
N HIS A 287 -7.17 -2.20 0.06
CA HIS A 287 -8.23 -1.57 0.86
C HIS A 287 -8.80 -2.54 1.91
N ASP A 288 -8.88 -3.82 1.57
CA ASP A 288 -9.39 -4.85 2.48
C ASP A 288 -8.47 -5.08 3.70
N VAL A 289 -7.14 -5.11 3.50
CA VAL A 289 -6.21 -5.59 4.55
C VAL A 289 -4.98 -4.72 4.80
N ALA A 290 -4.56 -3.88 3.85
CA ALA A 290 -3.26 -3.21 3.87
C ALA A 290 -3.31 -1.67 3.80
N ILE A 291 -4.51 -1.08 3.81
CA ILE A 291 -4.70 0.36 3.67
C ILE A 291 -4.20 1.13 4.89
N ASN A 292 -3.41 2.16 4.60
CA ASN A 292 -2.95 3.15 5.56
C ASN A 292 -3.53 4.50 5.17
N LEU A 293 -4.25 5.14 6.10
CA LEU A 293 -4.73 6.50 5.94
C LEU A 293 -3.65 7.46 6.42
N GLY A 294 -3.48 8.59 5.75
CA GLY A 294 -2.47 9.57 6.15
C GLY A 294 -2.75 10.20 7.52
N THR A 295 -4.03 10.29 7.88
CA THR A 295 -4.51 10.72 9.21
C THR A 295 -4.37 9.64 10.27
N SER A 296 -4.19 8.38 9.87
CA SER A 296 -4.27 7.22 10.76
C SER A 296 -3.30 6.11 10.32
N PRO A 297 -1.98 6.39 10.26
CA PRO A 297 -1.00 5.43 9.77
C PRO A 297 -0.93 4.17 10.66
N ASP A 298 -0.47 3.06 10.11
CA ASP A 298 -0.31 1.78 10.81
C ASP A 298 1.17 1.29 10.80
N PRO A 299 2.09 2.01 11.48
CA PRO A 299 3.51 1.66 11.50
C PRO A 299 3.81 0.26 12.01
N TYR A 300 2.99 -0.20 12.96
CA TYR A 300 3.17 -1.46 13.66
C TYR A 300 2.36 -2.61 13.05
N LEU A 301 1.60 -2.35 11.98
CA LEU A 301 0.75 -3.33 11.30
C LEU A 301 -0.35 -3.92 12.21
N THR A 302 -0.76 -3.19 13.24
CA THR A 302 -1.80 -3.63 14.19
C THR A 302 -3.16 -3.63 13.50
N LYS A 303 -3.51 -2.53 12.82
CA LYS A 303 -4.79 -2.41 12.09
C LYS A 303 -4.83 -3.39 10.93
N ARG A 304 -3.70 -3.57 10.24
CA ARG A 304 -3.55 -4.62 9.22
C ARG A 304 -3.84 -6.01 9.79
N ALA A 305 -3.28 -6.36 10.95
CA ALA A 305 -3.52 -7.67 11.56
C ALA A 305 -5.00 -7.88 11.91
N GLU A 306 -5.68 -6.84 12.41
CA GLU A 306 -7.12 -6.86 12.65
C GLU A 306 -7.92 -7.05 11.36
N ARG A 307 -7.60 -6.29 10.31
CA ARG A 307 -8.25 -6.43 9.00
C ARG A 307 -8.00 -7.80 8.35
N GLU A 308 -6.79 -8.32 8.44
CA GLU A 308 -6.48 -9.69 7.98
C GLU A 308 -7.32 -10.73 8.73
N GLN A 309 -7.55 -10.54 10.04
CA GLN A 309 -8.42 -11.41 10.83
C GLN A 309 -9.89 -11.28 10.41
N ARG A 310 -10.41 -10.06 10.26
CA ARG A 310 -11.79 -9.83 9.77
C ARG A 310 -12.01 -10.45 8.40
N PHE A 311 -11.06 -10.26 7.48
CA PHE A 311 -11.12 -10.88 6.16
C PHE A 311 -11.19 -12.42 6.25
N ILE A 312 -10.39 -13.04 7.14
CA ILE A 312 -10.47 -14.49 7.38
C ILE A 312 -11.85 -14.90 7.90
N GLU A 313 -12.47 -14.11 8.77
CA GLU A 313 -13.81 -14.37 9.29
C GLU A 313 -14.87 -14.27 8.19
N VAL A 314 -14.81 -13.25 7.34
CA VAL A 314 -15.70 -13.08 6.18
C VAL A 314 -15.58 -14.25 5.21
N LEU A 315 -14.35 -14.74 4.96
CA LEU A 315 -14.15 -15.94 4.12
C LEU A 315 -14.95 -17.15 4.64
N THR A 316 -15.14 -17.28 5.96
CA THR A 316 -15.89 -18.41 6.52
C THR A 316 -17.40 -18.31 6.30
N ARG A 317 -17.91 -17.11 6.01
CA ARG A 317 -19.33 -16.83 5.80
C ARG A 317 -19.71 -16.74 4.31
N VAL A 318 -18.85 -16.11 3.50
CA VAL A 318 -19.15 -15.77 2.11
C VAL A 318 -18.62 -16.80 1.12
N GLU A 319 -17.43 -17.34 1.39
CA GLU A 319 -16.74 -18.20 0.44
C GLU A 319 -17.43 -19.57 0.34
N ARG A 320 -17.72 -20.00 -0.89
CA ARG A 320 -18.45 -21.24 -1.16
C ARG A 320 -17.62 -22.13 -2.07
N GLY A 321 -17.31 -23.34 -1.59
CA GLY A 321 -16.59 -24.36 -2.35
C GLY A 321 -15.59 -25.17 -1.55
N SER A 322 -15.19 -26.31 -2.13
CA SER A 322 -14.23 -27.25 -1.53
C SER A 322 -12.79 -26.78 -1.73
N PHE A 323 -12.44 -25.64 -1.14
CA PHE A 323 -11.13 -25.02 -1.33
C PHE A 323 -10.01 -25.73 -0.57
N GLN A 324 -8.81 -25.68 -1.16
CA GLN A 324 -7.57 -26.12 -0.52
C GLN A 324 -6.58 -24.96 -0.35
N PRO A 325 -5.95 -24.80 0.83
CA PRO A 325 -6.26 -25.49 2.09
C PRO A 325 -7.66 -25.11 2.60
N PRO A 326 -8.35 -26.01 3.35
CA PRO A 326 -9.63 -25.66 3.94
C PRO A 326 -9.43 -24.65 5.07
N LEU A 327 -10.43 -23.78 5.26
CA LEU A 327 -10.49 -22.86 6.38
C LEU A 327 -10.59 -23.69 7.68
N HIS A 328 -9.51 -23.75 8.45
CA HIS A 328 -9.55 -24.36 9.77
C HIS A 328 -9.93 -23.28 10.78
N LEU A 329 -11.13 -23.38 11.35
CA LEU A 329 -11.51 -22.62 12.54
C LEU A 329 -10.90 -23.31 13.77
N PRO A 330 -9.88 -22.75 14.44
CA PRO A 330 -9.51 -23.27 15.75
C PRO A 330 -10.72 -23.10 16.68
N ALA A 331 -11.15 -24.18 17.34
CA ALA A 331 -12.18 -24.11 18.36
C ALA A 331 -11.82 -23.02 19.38
N ARG A 332 -12.80 -22.20 19.76
CA ARG A 332 -12.74 -20.97 20.58
C ARG A 332 -12.04 -21.07 21.96
N LYS A 333 -11.33 -22.14 22.29
CA LYS A 333 -10.68 -22.33 23.59
C LYS A 333 -9.17 -22.09 23.51
N ARG A 334 -8.78 -20.89 23.98
CA ARG A 334 -7.46 -20.56 24.55
C ARG A 334 -6.23 -20.92 23.70
N ALA A 335 -5.91 -20.06 22.73
CA ALA A 335 -4.52 -19.84 22.35
C ALA A 335 -4.30 -18.36 22.04
N PRO A 336 -3.48 -17.62 22.81
CA PRO A 336 -3.10 -16.28 22.43
C PRO A 336 -2.23 -16.37 21.18
N ARG A 337 -2.67 -15.75 20.07
CA ARG A 337 -1.83 -15.39 18.91
C ARG A 337 -1.18 -16.53 18.11
N ARG A 338 -1.97 -17.49 17.62
CA ARG A 338 -1.64 -18.18 16.35
C ARG A 338 -2.79 -18.10 15.35
N LEU A 339 -3.20 -16.85 15.08
CA LEU A 339 -3.68 -16.43 13.77
C LEU A 339 -2.76 -17.08 12.73
N ARG A 340 -3.27 -18.04 11.95
CA ARG A 340 -2.58 -18.42 10.72
C ARG A 340 -2.54 -17.14 9.91
N ALA A 341 -1.37 -16.49 9.85
CA ALA A 341 -1.20 -15.30 9.04
C ALA A 341 -1.82 -15.59 7.67
N ILE A 342 -2.72 -14.73 7.20
CA ILE A 342 -3.53 -14.90 5.97
C ILE A 342 -2.75 -15.57 4.82
N ALA A 343 -1.45 -15.28 4.71
CA ALA A 343 -0.50 -15.90 3.80
C ALA A 343 -0.37 -17.44 3.83
N GLY A 344 -0.77 -18.09 4.92
CA GLY A 344 -0.82 -19.54 5.05
C GLY A 344 -2.04 -20.17 4.34
N LEU A 345 -3.09 -19.38 4.10
CA LEU A 345 -4.30 -19.79 3.39
C LEU A 345 -4.11 -19.78 1.88
N TYR A 346 -3.15 -19.00 1.36
CA TYR A 346 -2.95 -18.84 -0.08
C TYR A 346 -1.77 -19.70 -0.60
N PRO A 347 -1.78 -20.24 -1.82
CA PRO A 347 -2.86 -20.11 -2.80
C PRO A 347 -4.11 -20.86 -2.35
N ARG A 348 -5.28 -20.24 -2.52
CA ARG A 348 -6.57 -20.92 -2.43
C ARG A 348 -6.78 -21.65 -3.73
N ARG A 349 -7.06 -22.95 -3.69
CA ARG A 349 -7.27 -23.77 -4.88
C ARG A 349 -8.67 -24.32 -4.92
N LEU A 350 -9.30 -24.26 -6.09
CA LEU A 350 -10.54 -24.95 -6.43
C LEU A 350 -10.36 -25.60 -7.80
N ASP A 351 -10.84 -26.83 -7.95
CA ASP A 351 -10.91 -27.48 -9.25
C ASP A 351 -12.38 -27.45 -9.70
N LEU A 352 -12.63 -26.98 -10.93
CA LEU A 352 -13.95 -26.93 -11.56
C LEU A 352 -14.08 -28.03 -12.62
N GLU A 353 -15.30 -28.23 -13.10
CA GLU A 353 -15.59 -29.17 -14.18
C GLU A 353 -14.76 -28.90 -15.45
N GLY A 354 -14.52 -29.97 -16.22
CA GLY A 354 -13.64 -29.93 -17.39
C GLY A 354 -12.16 -29.71 -17.03
N GLY A 355 -11.76 -30.03 -15.79
CA GLY A 355 -10.37 -29.99 -15.34
C GLY A 355 -9.76 -28.59 -15.22
N ILE A 356 -10.59 -27.55 -15.09
CA ILE A 356 -10.10 -26.18 -14.88
C ILE A 356 -9.65 -26.05 -13.44
N ARG A 357 -8.45 -25.49 -13.23
CA ARG A 357 -7.89 -25.29 -11.89
C ARG A 357 -7.78 -23.80 -11.60
N ILE A 358 -8.45 -23.37 -10.53
CA ILE A 358 -8.49 -21.99 -10.07
C ILE A 358 -7.52 -21.82 -8.91
N PHE A 359 -6.72 -20.76 -8.94
CA PHE A 359 -5.82 -20.39 -7.85
C PHE A 359 -6.03 -18.93 -7.44
N GLY A 360 -6.60 -18.69 -6.27
CA GLY A 360 -6.56 -17.38 -5.63
C GLY A 360 -5.20 -17.14 -4.99
N LEU A 361 -4.63 -15.95 -5.18
CA LEU A 361 -3.37 -15.50 -4.60
C LEU A 361 -3.58 -14.23 -3.77
N ASN A 362 -2.92 -14.18 -2.62
CA ASN A 362 -2.83 -12.95 -1.85
C ASN A 362 -1.60 -12.17 -2.31
N SER A 363 -1.85 -11.03 -2.97
CA SER A 363 -0.85 -10.09 -3.50
C SER A 363 -0.51 -8.95 -2.55
N ASN A 364 -1.01 -8.97 -1.32
CA ASN A 364 -0.77 -7.97 -0.27
C ASN A 364 0.38 -8.36 0.67
N ARG A 365 1.36 -9.18 0.25
CA ARG A 365 2.47 -9.59 1.15
C ARG A 365 3.43 -8.46 1.48
N TYR A 366 3.48 -7.44 0.63
CA TYR A 366 4.21 -6.23 0.93
C TYR A 366 3.60 -5.60 2.18
N ARG A 367 4.45 -5.21 3.12
CA ARG A 367 4.02 -4.62 4.40
C ARG A 367 3.90 -3.11 4.23
N SER A 368 2.79 -2.66 3.65
CA SER A 368 2.44 -1.24 3.63
C SER A 368 2.37 -0.71 5.07
N ARG A 369 3.12 0.35 5.36
CA ARG A 369 3.19 1.01 6.67
C ARG A 369 2.80 2.50 6.59
N PHE A 370 2.42 2.95 5.40
CA PHE A 370 2.18 4.34 5.05
C PHE A 370 1.45 4.44 3.71
N VAL A 371 0.80 5.59 3.49
CA VAL A 371 -0.13 5.85 2.38
C VAL A 371 0.47 5.49 1.01
N GLY A 372 1.66 6.02 0.69
CA GLY A 372 2.28 5.85 -0.63
C GLY A 372 2.88 4.45 -0.87
N SER A 373 2.66 3.52 0.06
CA SER A 373 3.02 2.13 -0.11
C SER A 373 1.82 1.18 -0.14
N ASN A 374 0.60 1.72 -0.07
CA ASN A 374 -0.65 0.96 -0.09
C ASN A 374 -0.82 0.17 -1.38
N ALA A 375 -0.48 0.77 -2.53
CA ALA A 375 -0.65 0.16 -3.84
C ALA A 375 0.43 -0.90 -4.20
N ILE A 376 1.49 -1.04 -3.39
CA ILE A 376 2.61 -1.93 -3.74
C ILE A 376 2.21 -3.39 -3.53
N GLY A 377 2.12 -4.13 -4.63
CA GLY A 377 1.84 -5.56 -4.62
C GLY A 377 3.07 -6.44 -4.37
N GLN A 378 2.86 -7.56 -3.68
CA GLN A 378 3.78 -8.69 -3.62
C GLN A 378 3.04 -10.01 -3.31
N ILE A 379 3.32 -11.07 -4.07
CA ILE A 379 2.75 -12.42 -3.89
C ILE A 379 3.56 -13.23 -2.85
N GLY A 380 4.89 -13.11 -2.89
CA GLY A 380 5.82 -13.74 -1.98
C GLY A 380 6.27 -15.15 -2.41
N GLY A 381 7.58 -15.41 -2.26
CA GLY A 381 8.21 -16.65 -2.74
C GLY A 381 7.64 -17.94 -2.16
N ALA A 382 7.12 -17.94 -0.93
CA ALA A 382 6.50 -19.13 -0.33
C ALA A 382 5.19 -19.52 -1.05
N GLN A 383 4.37 -18.53 -1.42
CA GLN A 383 3.12 -18.74 -2.13
C GLN A 383 3.39 -19.21 -3.56
N LEU A 384 4.34 -18.55 -4.25
CA LEU A 384 4.80 -18.96 -5.58
C LEU A 384 5.37 -20.39 -5.61
N ARG A 385 6.12 -20.81 -4.58
CA ARG A 385 6.59 -22.21 -4.48
C ARG A 385 5.46 -23.21 -4.27
N ARG A 386 4.39 -22.84 -3.55
CA ARG A 386 3.18 -23.68 -3.39
C ARG A 386 2.45 -23.80 -4.72
N LEU A 387 2.23 -22.68 -5.43
CA LEU A 387 1.64 -22.66 -6.76
C LEU A 387 2.43 -23.53 -7.74
N ALA A 388 3.76 -23.35 -7.81
CA ALA A 388 4.62 -24.14 -8.68
C ALA A 388 4.50 -25.66 -8.43
N ARG A 389 4.36 -26.07 -7.16
CA ARG A 389 4.11 -27.49 -6.80
C ARG A 389 2.74 -27.97 -7.27
N ALA A 390 1.71 -27.15 -7.14
CA ALA A 390 0.35 -27.49 -7.60
C ALA A 390 0.29 -27.60 -9.13
N LEU A 391 0.92 -26.66 -9.85
CA LEU A 391 1.01 -26.69 -11.31
C LEU A 391 1.73 -27.95 -11.82
N ARG A 392 2.80 -28.41 -11.15
CA ARG A 392 3.51 -29.64 -11.53
C ARG A 392 2.69 -30.92 -11.37
N ARG A 393 1.69 -30.93 -10.48
CA ARG A 393 0.89 -32.12 -10.15
C ARG A 393 -0.33 -32.32 -11.04
N GLY A 394 -0.59 -31.42 -11.99
CA GLY A 394 -1.74 -31.54 -12.88
C GLY A 394 -1.52 -30.85 -14.21
N SER A 395 -2.42 -31.13 -15.15
CA SER A 395 -2.50 -30.50 -16.47
C SER A 395 -3.87 -29.85 -16.65
N GLY A 396 -4.10 -29.17 -17.78
CA GLY A 396 -5.38 -28.53 -18.08
C GLY A 396 -5.40 -27.00 -17.93
N PRO A 397 -6.54 -26.36 -18.18
CA PRO A 397 -6.69 -24.91 -18.06
C PRO A 397 -6.45 -24.44 -16.62
N VAL A 398 -5.78 -23.30 -16.48
CA VAL A 398 -5.49 -22.66 -15.19
C VAL A 398 -5.93 -21.22 -15.19
N ILE A 399 -6.62 -20.80 -14.12
CA ILE A 399 -6.90 -19.39 -13.83
C ILE A 399 -6.21 -19.01 -12.52
N VAL A 400 -5.49 -17.90 -12.52
CA VAL A 400 -4.91 -17.29 -11.33
C VAL A 400 -5.60 -15.97 -11.03
N LEU A 401 -6.14 -15.84 -9.84
CA LEU A 401 -6.86 -14.66 -9.35
C LEU A 401 -5.95 -13.93 -8.35
N LEU A 402 -5.77 -12.63 -8.50
CA LEU A 402 -5.07 -11.78 -7.54
C LEU A 402 -5.55 -10.34 -7.70
N HIS A 403 -5.19 -9.45 -6.78
CA HIS A 403 -5.65 -8.06 -6.84
C HIS A 403 -4.72 -7.15 -7.67
N HIS A 404 -3.42 -7.10 -7.33
CA HIS A 404 -2.48 -6.21 -8.01
C HIS A 404 -2.13 -6.69 -9.43
N HIS A 405 -1.86 -5.74 -10.33
CA HIS A 405 -1.39 -6.02 -11.68
C HIS A 405 -0.09 -6.85 -11.68
N VAL A 406 0.08 -7.75 -12.66
CA VAL A 406 1.27 -8.62 -12.76
C VAL A 406 2.29 -8.15 -13.80
N ALA A 407 1.91 -7.17 -14.61
CA ALA A 407 2.68 -6.63 -15.72
C ALA A 407 2.28 -5.18 -16.01
N ARG A 408 3.16 -4.47 -16.72
CA ARG A 408 2.84 -3.15 -17.27
C ARG A 408 2.01 -3.30 -18.54
N LEU A 409 1.15 -2.32 -18.80
CA LEU A 409 0.52 -2.18 -20.10
C LEU A 409 1.55 -1.60 -21.09
N ALA A 410 1.42 -1.94 -22.37
CA ALA A 410 2.23 -1.31 -23.40
C ALA A 410 1.87 0.19 -23.50
N GLY A 411 2.85 1.07 -23.34
CA GLY A 411 2.65 2.52 -23.34
C GLY A 411 3.83 3.28 -22.74
N PRO A 412 3.74 4.61 -22.64
CA PRO A 412 4.73 5.44 -21.96
C PRO A 412 4.92 4.99 -20.51
N ILE A 413 6.16 5.05 -20.02
CA ILE A 413 6.44 4.73 -18.62
C ILE A 413 5.84 5.81 -17.72
N SER A 414 4.84 5.44 -16.92
CA SER A 414 4.32 6.26 -15.83
C SER A 414 5.00 5.91 -14.51
N LEU A 415 5.42 6.92 -13.75
CA LEU A 415 5.97 6.69 -12.41
C LEU A 415 4.91 6.13 -11.45
N ASN A 416 3.63 6.49 -11.63
CA ASN A 416 2.54 5.96 -10.80
C ASN A 416 2.36 4.45 -11.01
N ASP A 417 2.54 3.95 -12.23
CA ASP A 417 2.48 2.51 -12.53
C ASP A 417 3.51 1.68 -11.76
N THR A 418 4.59 2.32 -11.32
CA THR A 418 5.69 1.69 -10.56
C THR A 418 5.20 1.16 -9.22
N PHE A 419 4.18 1.79 -8.64
CA PHE A 419 3.67 1.46 -7.33
C PHE A 419 2.45 0.56 -7.36
N MET A 420 1.75 0.40 -8.50
CA MET A 420 0.48 -0.33 -8.64
C MET A 420 0.62 -1.75 -9.20
N ILE A 421 1.82 -2.33 -9.13
CA ILE A 421 2.14 -3.65 -9.71
C ILE A 421 2.71 -4.57 -8.63
N ALA A 422 2.37 -5.85 -8.72
CA ALA A 422 3.00 -6.91 -7.95
C ALA A 422 4.48 -7.05 -8.36
N MET A 423 5.40 -6.75 -7.44
CA MET A 423 6.84 -6.76 -7.69
C MET A 423 7.40 -8.11 -8.19
N ASP A 424 6.73 -9.21 -7.87
CA ASP A 424 7.06 -10.57 -8.29
C ASP A 424 6.08 -11.13 -9.34
N GLY A 425 5.28 -10.26 -9.98
CA GLY A 425 4.43 -10.56 -11.12
C GLY A 425 5.17 -11.21 -12.30
N PRO A 426 6.34 -10.72 -12.74
CA PRO A 426 7.11 -11.37 -13.81
C PRO A 426 7.45 -12.84 -13.50
N ARG A 427 7.71 -13.17 -12.24
CA ARG A 427 7.99 -14.54 -11.82
C ARG A 427 6.76 -15.43 -11.89
N LEU A 428 5.57 -14.90 -11.60
CA LEU A 428 4.31 -15.61 -11.79
C LEU A 428 4.06 -15.86 -13.27
N LEU A 429 4.23 -14.84 -14.11
CA LEU A 429 4.01 -14.92 -15.55
C LEU A 429 4.95 -15.93 -16.22
N GLU A 430 6.24 -15.91 -15.92
CA GLU A 430 7.20 -16.90 -16.43
C GLU A 430 6.85 -18.33 -15.98
N MET A 431 6.37 -18.50 -14.75
CA MET A 431 5.93 -19.81 -14.26
C MET A 431 4.72 -20.35 -15.00
N LEU A 432 3.75 -19.49 -15.30
CA LEU A 432 2.54 -19.84 -16.06
C LEU A 432 2.85 -20.06 -17.54
N ALA A 433 3.75 -19.28 -18.12
CA ALA A 433 4.21 -19.47 -19.50
C ALA A 433 4.92 -20.82 -19.66
N ALA A 434 5.83 -21.17 -18.74
CA ALA A 434 6.48 -22.47 -18.72
C ALA A 434 5.48 -23.63 -18.48
N TYR A 435 4.40 -23.40 -17.73
CA TYR A 435 3.32 -24.37 -17.57
C TYR A 435 2.54 -24.59 -18.88
N GLN A 436 2.19 -23.50 -19.56
CA GLN A 436 1.48 -23.53 -20.84
C GLN A 436 2.31 -24.19 -21.94
N GLN A 437 3.61 -23.88 -22.01
CA GLN A 437 4.54 -24.43 -22.99
C GLN A 437 4.65 -25.96 -22.94
N LYS A 438 4.47 -26.59 -21.76
CA LYS A 438 4.54 -28.05 -21.63
C LYS A 438 3.48 -28.79 -22.45
N ASN A 439 2.33 -28.16 -22.65
CA ASN A 439 1.27 -28.71 -23.50
C ASN A 439 0.39 -27.55 -24.00
N PRO A 440 0.79 -26.87 -25.10
CA PRO A 440 0.11 -25.66 -25.55
C PRO A 440 -1.38 -25.84 -25.87
N LYS A 441 -1.77 -27.04 -26.30
CA LYS A 441 -3.16 -27.39 -26.62
C LYS A 441 -4.04 -27.61 -25.38
N LYS A 442 -3.46 -28.02 -24.25
CA LYS A 442 -4.21 -28.41 -23.05
C LYS A 442 -4.04 -27.44 -21.87
N ASN A 443 -2.89 -26.78 -21.76
CA ASN A 443 -2.49 -26.02 -20.58
C ASN A 443 -2.68 -24.52 -20.77
N SER A 444 -3.88 -24.06 -21.13
CA SER A 444 -4.13 -22.62 -21.19
C SER A 444 -3.99 -21.97 -19.81
N ALA A 445 -3.49 -20.73 -19.76
CA ALA A 445 -3.25 -20.01 -18.51
C ALA A 445 -3.78 -18.59 -18.60
N LEU A 446 -4.61 -18.21 -17.62
CA LEU A 446 -5.22 -16.89 -17.49
C LEU A 446 -4.88 -16.30 -16.12
N VAL A 447 -4.57 -15.01 -16.10
CA VAL A 447 -4.47 -14.22 -14.87
C VAL A 447 -5.59 -13.18 -14.88
N LEU A 448 -6.36 -13.10 -13.80
CA LEU A 448 -7.39 -12.09 -13.58
C LEU A 448 -7.00 -11.23 -12.38
N HIS A 449 -7.06 -9.91 -12.55
CA HIS A 449 -6.81 -8.96 -11.48
C HIS A 449 -7.62 -7.66 -11.61
N GLY A 450 -7.56 -6.81 -10.58
CA GLY A 450 -8.22 -5.51 -10.50
C GLY A 450 -7.22 -4.38 -10.25
N HIS A 451 -7.48 -3.54 -9.25
CA HIS A 451 -6.62 -2.51 -8.65
C HIS A 451 -6.51 -1.18 -9.40
N LYS A 452 -6.20 -1.18 -10.71
CA LYS A 452 -6.05 0.10 -11.45
C LYS A 452 -7.36 0.69 -11.96
N HIS A 453 -8.47 -0.02 -11.76
CA HIS A 453 -9.78 0.33 -12.32
C HIS A 453 -9.80 0.45 -13.85
N LEU A 454 -8.79 -0.15 -14.52
CA LEU A 454 -8.61 -0.08 -15.95
C LEU A 454 -8.88 -1.44 -16.59
N ALA A 455 -9.80 -1.46 -17.55
CA ALA A 455 -10.11 -2.62 -18.36
C ALA A 455 -8.98 -2.87 -19.36
N PHE A 456 -8.37 -4.04 -19.30
CA PHE A 456 -7.37 -4.43 -20.29
C PHE A 456 -7.34 -5.93 -20.46
N PHE A 457 -7.39 -6.40 -21.70
CA PHE A 457 -7.13 -7.81 -22.02
C PHE A 457 -5.95 -7.91 -22.99
N GLY A 458 -4.99 -8.76 -22.64
CA GLY A 458 -3.83 -8.98 -23.48
C GLY A 458 -3.05 -10.19 -23.06
N HIS A 459 -1.89 -10.38 -23.69
CA HIS A 459 -1.05 -11.54 -23.43
C HIS A 459 0.36 -11.14 -23.03
N TYR A 460 0.89 -11.91 -22.09
CA TYR A 460 2.30 -12.00 -21.83
C TYR A 460 2.92 -13.12 -22.67
N ARG A 461 4.06 -12.84 -23.31
CA ARG A 461 4.87 -13.83 -24.03
C ARG A 461 6.23 -13.93 -23.36
N SER A 462 6.57 -15.14 -22.90
CA SER A 462 7.89 -15.39 -22.31
C SER A 462 8.95 -15.45 -23.42
N LYS A 463 10.16 -14.98 -23.09
CA LYS A 463 11.32 -15.12 -23.97
C LYS A 463 11.75 -16.58 -24.17
N SER A 464 11.48 -17.44 -23.19
CA SER A 464 11.73 -18.89 -23.29
C SER A 464 10.61 -19.67 -23.99
N GLY A 465 9.56 -18.98 -24.40
CA GLY A 465 8.38 -19.57 -25.02
C GLY A 465 7.21 -19.75 -24.06
N GLY A 466 6.03 -19.95 -24.64
CA GLY A 466 4.76 -19.98 -23.93
C GLY A 466 4.09 -18.62 -23.80
N ARG A 467 2.78 -18.65 -23.57
CA ARG A 467 1.90 -17.47 -23.50
C ARG A 467 0.99 -17.56 -22.28
N VAL A 468 0.70 -16.41 -21.67
CA VAL A 468 -0.26 -16.25 -20.59
C VAL A 468 -1.22 -15.13 -20.93
N SER A 469 -2.52 -15.41 -20.88
CA SER A 469 -3.55 -14.38 -21.03
C SER A 469 -3.71 -13.63 -19.70
N VAL A 470 -3.91 -12.32 -19.77
CA VAL A 470 -4.05 -11.46 -18.59
C VAL A 470 -5.20 -10.50 -18.82
N TYR A 471 -6.14 -10.49 -17.88
CA TYR A 471 -7.25 -9.55 -17.84
C TYR A 471 -7.17 -8.69 -16.57
N ALA A 472 -7.16 -7.37 -16.77
CA ALA A 472 -7.42 -6.38 -15.76
C ALA A 472 -8.90 -6.00 -15.82
N HIS A 473 -9.63 -6.23 -14.74
CA HIS A 473 -10.99 -5.77 -14.58
C HIS A 473 -10.98 -4.33 -14.07
N PRO A 474 -11.83 -3.44 -14.61
CA PRO A 474 -12.05 -2.12 -14.00
C PRO A 474 -12.81 -2.27 -12.68
N SER A 475 -13.04 -1.17 -11.97
CA SER A 475 -13.91 -1.22 -10.79
C SER A 475 -15.33 -1.60 -11.21
N SER A 476 -15.90 -2.58 -10.50
CA SER A 476 -17.25 -3.03 -10.77
C SER A 476 -18.31 -2.03 -10.31
N THR A 477 -18.03 -1.17 -9.33
CA THR A 477 -18.98 -0.20 -8.79
C THR A 477 -18.65 1.24 -9.16
N LEU A 478 -17.38 1.57 -9.33
CA LEU A 478 -16.91 2.94 -9.57
C LEU A 478 -16.69 3.26 -11.04
N GLY A 479 -16.35 2.29 -11.88
CA GLY A 479 -16.16 2.57 -13.30
C GLY A 479 -14.85 2.10 -13.90
N HIS A 480 -14.74 2.38 -15.20
CA HIS A 480 -13.52 2.24 -15.98
C HIS A 480 -12.75 3.54 -15.89
N GLU A 481 -11.48 3.45 -15.50
CA GLU A 481 -10.56 4.57 -15.47
C GLU A 481 -10.02 4.88 -16.87
N THR A 482 -10.11 6.14 -17.28
CA THR A 482 -9.51 6.67 -18.49
C THR A 482 -8.94 8.05 -18.18
N ASP A 483 -7.63 8.22 -18.40
CA ASP A 483 -6.91 9.47 -18.16
C ASP A 483 -7.15 10.06 -16.76
N GLY A 484 -7.17 9.20 -15.75
CA GLY A 484 -7.36 9.53 -14.35
C GLY A 484 -8.81 9.73 -13.93
N HIS A 485 -9.79 9.49 -14.81
CA HIS A 485 -11.22 9.67 -14.53
C HIS A 485 -11.97 8.34 -14.63
N LEU A 486 -12.79 8.04 -13.63
CA LEU A 486 -13.70 6.90 -13.62
C LEU A 486 -14.97 7.25 -14.41
N ASP A 487 -15.52 6.33 -15.19
CA ASP A 487 -16.76 6.58 -15.95
C ASP A 487 -18.07 6.42 -15.14
N GLY A 488 -17.99 5.99 -13.87
CA GLY A 488 -19.16 5.80 -13.01
C GLY A 488 -20.05 4.60 -13.37
N VAL A 489 -19.72 3.83 -14.40
CA VAL A 489 -20.58 2.74 -14.89
C VAL A 489 -20.25 1.44 -14.15
N ALA A 490 -21.26 0.85 -13.51
CA ALA A 490 -21.08 -0.44 -12.85
C ALA A 490 -20.99 -1.58 -13.86
N ARG A 491 -20.11 -2.56 -13.66
CA ARG A 491 -19.94 -3.71 -14.59
C ARG A 491 -19.34 -4.94 -13.94
N PHE A 492 -19.51 -6.09 -14.58
CA PHE A 492 -18.80 -7.33 -14.25
C PHE A 492 -18.23 -7.97 -15.51
N ALA A 493 -17.38 -9.00 -15.37
CA ALA A 493 -16.85 -9.73 -16.50
C ALA A 493 -17.25 -11.21 -16.45
N ALA A 494 -17.79 -11.74 -17.56
CA ALA A 494 -17.97 -13.16 -17.78
C ALA A 494 -16.73 -13.74 -18.48
N ILE A 495 -16.13 -14.75 -17.85
CA ILE A 495 -14.92 -15.41 -18.34
C ILE A 495 -15.32 -16.76 -18.92
N ARG A 496 -14.95 -16.98 -20.19
CA ARG A 496 -15.28 -18.19 -20.92
C ARG A 496 -14.04 -18.89 -21.45
N LEU A 497 -14.18 -20.19 -21.68
CA LEU A 497 -13.16 -21.04 -22.28
C LEU A 497 -13.73 -21.74 -23.52
N THR A 498 -13.07 -21.57 -24.67
CA THR A 498 -13.42 -22.31 -25.89
C THR A 498 -12.88 -23.74 -25.86
N ASP A 499 -13.37 -24.60 -26.74
CA ASP A 499 -12.89 -25.99 -26.87
C ASP A 499 -11.43 -26.06 -27.33
N ASP A 500 -10.95 -25.04 -28.05
CA ASP A 500 -9.55 -24.86 -28.45
C ASP A 500 -8.65 -24.37 -27.30
N GLY A 501 -9.20 -24.20 -26.09
CA GLY A 501 -8.47 -23.73 -24.91
C GLY A 501 -8.18 -22.22 -24.92
N ILE A 502 -8.95 -21.44 -25.67
CA ILE A 502 -8.79 -19.98 -25.74
C ILE A 502 -9.68 -19.32 -24.69
N TRP A 503 -9.11 -18.38 -23.93
CA TRP A 503 -9.84 -17.59 -22.96
C TRP A 503 -10.56 -16.42 -23.64
N ARG A 504 -11.82 -16.20 -23.27
CA ARG A 504 -12.66 -15.08 -23.72
C ARG A 504 -13.15 -14.30 -22.51
N VAL A 505 -13.24 -12.98 -22.67
CA VAL A 505 -13.72 -12.07 -21.63
C VAL A 505 -14.82 -11.20 -22.20
N GLU A 506 -16.02 -11.31 -21.63
CA GLU A 506 -17.18 -10.50 -21.97
C GLU A 506 -17.43 -9.53 -20.82
N THR A 507 -17.32 -8.22 -21.06
CA THR A 507 -17.60 -7.22 -20.02
C THR A 507 -19.06 -6.77 -20.13
N HIS A 508 -19.80 -6.85 -19.03
CA HIS A 508 -21.22 -6.56 -18.96
C HIS A 508 -21.46 -5.28 -18.12
N PRO A 509 -21.56 -4.09 -18.75
CA PRO A 509 -21.96 -2.89 -18.05
C PRO A 509 -23.45 -2.96 -17.67
N LEU A 510 -23.79 -2.51 -16.46
CA LEU A 510 -25.16 -2.26 -16.07
C LEU A 510 -25.68 -1.07 -16.87
N ARG A 511 -26.83 -1.28 -17.50
CA ARG A 511 -27.59 -0.16 -18.05
C ARG A 511 -28.08 0.71 -16.88
N PRO A 512 -28.17 2.04 -17.05
CA PRO A 512 -28.85 2.90 -16.08
C PRO A 512 -30.23 2.32 -15.78
N ALA A 513 -30.64 2.33 -14.51
CA ALA A 513 -32.02 2.04 -14.17
C ALA A 513 -32.90 3.01 -14.99
N ARG A 514 -33.87 2.49 -15.77
CA ARG A 514 -34.83 3.36 -16.44
C ARG A 514 -35.44 4.25 -15.35
N SER A 515 -35.24 5.56 -15.44
CA SER A 515 -35.98 6.52 -14.63
C SER A 515 -37.45 6.15 -14.76
N ALA A 516 -38.13 5.93 -13.63
CA ALA A 516 -39.57 5.76 -13.64
C ALA A 516 -40.15 6.96 -14.41
N VAL A 517 -40.74 6.69 -15.58
CA VAL A 517 -41.44 7.71 -16.34
C VAL A 517 -42.51 8.23 -15.38
N PRO A 518 -42.59 9.55 -15.10
CA PRO A 518 -43.67 10.09 -14.30
C PRO A 518 -44.96 9.67 -14.98
N ALA A 519 -45.89 9.08 -14.22
CA ALA A 519 -47.21 8.78 -14.75
C ALA A 519 -47.78 10.05 -15.40
N PRO A 520 -48.39 9.97 -16.60
CA PRO A 520 -48.96 11.14 -17.24
C PRO A 520 -49.95 11.79 -16.27
N ALA A 521 -49.84 13.12 -16.13
CA ALA A 521 -50.74 13.89 -15.28
C ALA A 521 -52.19 13.60 -15.69
N PRO A 522 -53.13 13.47 -14.73
CA PRO A 522 -54.53 13.27 -15.06
C PRO A 522 -55.01 14.44 -15.90
N ALA A 523 -55.62 14.13 -17.04
CA ALA A 523 -56.23 15.12 -17.92
C ALA A 523 -57.19 15.98 -17.10
N GLU A 524 -56.96 17.28 -17.08
CA GLU A 524 -57.92 18.25 -16.55
C GLU A 524 -59.22 18.09 -17.33
N ALA A 525 -60.28 17.68 -16.61
CA ALA A 525 -61.62 17.67 -17.14
C ALA A 525 -62.02 19.12 -17.43
N GLU A 526 -62.22 19.45 -18.71
CA GLU A 526 -62.89 20.67 -19.13
C GLU A 526 -64.25 20.75 -18.43
N VAL A 527 -64.39 21.73 -17.54
CA VAL A 527 -65.68 22.16 -17.00
C VAL A 527 -66.34 23.03 -18.06
N SER A 528 -67.37 22.49 -18.69
CA SER A 528 -68.39 23.23 -19.45
C SER A 528 -69.37 23.91 -18.50
#